data_AF-A0A535GDV7-F1
#
_entry.id   AF-A0A535GDV7-F1
#
_cell.length_a   1.000
_cell.length_b   1.000
_cell.length_c   1.000
_cell.angle_alpha   90.00
_cell.angle_beta   90.00
_cell.angle_gamma   90.00
#
_symmetry.space_group_name_H-M   'P 1'
#
loop_
_entity.id
_entity.type
_entity.pdbx_description
1 polymer ?
#
loop_
_entity_poly.entity_id
_entity_poly.type
_entity_poly.pdbx_seq_one_letter_code
_entity_poly.pdbx_strand_id
1 'polypeptide(L)'
;MVRRPTERPGRNDEPDLPPNLFVIGLLHDLKEGGYSRHAWAAFWRASWIRSIQILEMSAELRASWLRFSVTGIVLIALSTVAVTAYFGIGQGIPFALTSVLWWGILMFDLAMHLGLMVNLESGELQQTLGWPNRLTELRGLAAVWVAWGAHWASAGVYVPLVLVFGLAAFTDLLDGWLARRRHASTRWGRLYDPFMDGLFFSVAAISLAVVGILPQWLAALVTLRYAFPIFGGITFLLIRRRTLRVRHTPWGRASSAGIALTVFAAALAAALGLPFQALAPFFYAAVGITALGAFVTILIRGIEQI
;
A
#
# COMPACT_ATOMS: atom_id res chain seq x y z
N MET A 1 -12.37 9.00 -27.31
CA MET A 1 -12.86 10.39 -27.44
C MET A 1 -14.23 10.42 -26.81
N VAL A 2 -14.40 11.07 -25.66
CA VAL A 2 -15.72 11.24 -25.04
C VAL A 2 -16.48 12.29 -25.86
N ARG A 3 -17.64 11.91 -26.39
CA ARG A 3 -18.39 12.71 -27.38
C ARG A 3 -18.96 13.97 -26.75
N ARG A 4 -19.12 15.02 -27.57
CA ARG A 4 -19.99 16.16 -27.19
C ARG A 4 -21.43 15.64 -27.09
N PRO A 5 -22.28 16.19 -26.19
CA PRO A 5 -23.59 15.63 -25.82
C PRO A 5 -24.61 15.42 -26.97
N THR A 6 -24.31 15.85 -28.19
CA THR A 6 -25.25 15.88 -29.33
C THR A 6 -24.92 14.90 -30.46
N GLU A 7 -23.84 14.11 -30.39
CA GLU A 7 -23.48 13.16 -31.46
C GLU A 7 -24.06 11.75 -31.22
N ARG A 8 -24.87 11.23 -32.16
CA ARG A 8 -25.46 9.88 -32.10
C ARG A 8 -24.43 8.76 -32.33
N PRO A 9 -24.31 7.75 -31.45
CA PRO A 9 -23.24 6.75 -31.49
C PRO A 9 -23.29 5.88 -32.75
N GLY A 10 -22.12 5.61 -33.32
CA GLY A 10 -21.92 4.65 -34.41
C GLY A 10 -21.83 3.22 -33.89
N ARG A 11 -22.08 2.24 -34.76
CA ARG A 11 -22.20 0.81 -34.44
C ARG A 11 -20.94 0.17 -33.79
N ASN A 12 -19.80 0.86 -33.81
CA ASN A 12 -18.52 0.42 -33.22
C ASN A 12 -18.03 1.34 -32.08
N ASP A 13 -18.84 2.29 -31.61
CA ASP A 13 -18.45 3.17 -30.51
C ASP A 13 -18.75 2.52 -29.16
N GLU A 14 -17.70 2.35 -28.36
CA GLU A 14 -17.78 1.83 -26.99
C GLU A 14 -18.50 2.87 -26.09
N PRO A 15 -19.51 2.47 -25.31
CA PRO A 15 -20.37 3.41 -24.59
C PRO A 15 -19.58 4.20 -23.52
N ASP A 16 -19.87 5.50 -23.42
CA ASP A 16 -19.47 6.36 -22.29
C ASP A 16 -20.20 5.91 -21.03
N LEU A 17 -19.75 4.80 -20.46
CA LEU A 17 -20.28 4.24 -19.23
C LEU A 17 -19.78 5.05 -18.04
N PRO A 18 -20.65 5.34 -17.05
CA PRO A 18 -20.24 5.92 -15.78
C PRO A 18 -19.06 5.14 -15.15
N PRO A 19 -18.20 5.77 -14.32
CA PRO A 19 -16.96 5.17 -13.81
C PRO A 19 -17.15 3.81 -13.12
N ASN A 20 -18.29 3.60 -12.46
CA ASN A 20 -18.66 2.33 -11.84
C ASN A 20 -18.92 1.21 -12.87
N LEU A 21 -19.57 1.52 -13.99
CA LEU A 21 -19.90 0.60 -15.09
C LEU A 21 -18.67 0.25 -15.92
N PHE A 22 -17.68 1.14 -16.01
CA PHE A 22 -16.38 0.84 -16.65
C PHE A 22 -15.60 -0.25 -15.91
N VAL A 23 -15.41 -0.11 -14.60
CA VAL A 23 -14.67 -1.13 -13.82
C VAL A 23 -15.43 -2.45 -13.83
N ILE A 24 -16.76 -2.40 -13.83
CA ILE A 24 -17.61 -3.58 -13.99
C ILE A 24 -17.40 -4.20 -15.37
N GLY A 25 -17.33 -3.39 -16.45
CA GLY A 25 -17.04 -3.82 -17.81
C GLY A 25 -15.67 -4.48 -17.94
N LEU A 26 -14.59 -3.84 -17.48
CA LEU A 26 -13.25 -4.43 -17.51
C LEU A 26 -13.16 -5.77 -16.75
N LEU A 27 -13.81 -5.84 -15.58
CA LEU A 27 -13.84 -7.08 -14.79
C LEU A 27 -14.71 -8.14 -15.47
N HIS A 28 -15.76 -7.74 -16.19
CA HIS A 28 -16.58 -8.61 -17.00
C HIS A 28 -15.77 -9.18 -18.17
N ASP A 29 -15.09 -8.32 -18.95
CA ASP A 29 -14.26 -8.71 -20.08
C ASP A 29 -13.10 -9.63 -19.66
N LEU A 30 -12.48 -9.33 -18.51
CA LEU A 30 -11.44 -10.18 -17.93
C LEU A 30 -11.99 -11.58 -17.55
N LYS A 31 -13.22 -11.62 -17.03
CA LYS A 31 -13.90 -12.87 -16.65
C LYS A 31 -14.34 -13.66 -17.88
N GLU A 32 -14.88 -13.01 -18.91
CA GLU A 32 -15.26 -13.62 -20.18
C GLU A 32 -14.04 -14.16 -20.94
N GLY A 33 -12.92 -13.42 -20.92
CA GLY A 33 -11.62 -13.87 -21.42
C GLY A 33 -10.97 -14.97 -20.56
N GLY A 34 -11.69 -15.47 -19.55
CA GLY A 34 -11.30 -16.56 -18.68
C GLY A 34 -10.01 -16.30 -17.93
N TYR A 35 -9.65 -15.05 -17.61
CA TYR A 35 -8.38 -14.71 -16.97
C TYR A 35 -7.14 -15.22 -17.72
N SER A 36 -7.23 -15.39 -19.04
CA SER A 36 -6.08 -15.76 -19.87
C SER A 36 -5.02 -14.66 -19.88
N ARG A 37 -3.78 -14.99 -20.27
CA ARG A 37 -2.70 -13.99 -20.41
C ARG A 37 -3.10 -12.84 -21.34
N HIS A 38 -3.82 -13.14 -22.41
CA HIS A 38 -4.33 -12.14 -23.36
C HIS A 38 -5.41 -11.25 -22.74
N ALA A 39 -6.35 -11.83 -21.98
CA ALA A 39 -7.39 -11.06 -21.29
C ALA A 39 -6.77 -10.14 -20.21
N TRP A 40 -5.76 -10.63 -19.49
CA TRP A 40 -4.98 -9.80 -18.56
C TRP A 40 -4.23 -8.68 -19.26
N ALA A 41 -3.58 -8.95 -20.39
CA ALA A 41 -2.91 -7.92 -21.17
C ALA A 41 -3.90 -6.86 -21.70
N ALA A 42 -5.08 -7.29 -22.16
CA ALA A 42 -6.15 -6.39 -22.60
C ALA A 42 -6.67 -5.53 -21.44
N PHE A 43 -6.92 -6.13 -20.27
CA PHE A 43 -7.33 -5.42 -19.05
C PHE A 43 -6.32 -4.35 -18.65
N TRP A 44 -5.03 -4.70 -18.56
CA TRP A 44 -3.98 -3.76 -18.20
C TRP A 44 -3.85 -2.63 -19.22
N ARG A 45 -3.91 -2.96 -20.52
CA ARG A 45 -3.84 -1.96 -21.59
C ARG A 45 -5.03 -1.02 -21.56
N ALA A 46 -6.24 -1.53 -21.37
CA ALA A 46 -7.45 -0.72 -21.31
C ALA A 46 -7.49 0.15 -20.05
N SER A 47 -7.06 -0.40 -18.90
CA SER A 47 -6.86 0.36 -17.66
C SER A 47 -5.83 1.48 -17.85
N TRP A 48 -4.70 1.18 -18.51
CA TRP A 48 -3.64 2.15 -18.80
C TRP A 48 -4.15 3.31 -19.66
N ILE A 49 -4.72 2.98 -20.83
CA ILE A 49 -5.21 3.99 -21.78
C ILE A 49 -6.24 4.90 -21.10
N ARG A 50 -7.13 4.33 -20.29
CA ARG A 50 -8.18 5.12 -19.65
C ARG A 50 -7.68 5.95 -18.48
N SER A 51 -6.72 5.47 -17.68
CA SER A 51 -6.08 6.31 -16.66
C SER A 51 -5.42 7.55 -17.27
N ILE A 52 -4.77 7.41 -18.45
CA ILE A 52 -4.23 8.55 -19.20
C ILE A 52 -5.36 9.49 -19.68
N GLN A 53 -6.42 8.96 -20.28
CA GLN A 53 -7.55 9.79 -20.72
C GLN A 53 -8.20 10.55 -19.56
N ILE A 54 -8.36 9.91 -18.40
CA ILE A 54 -8.92 10.55 -17.20
C ILE A 54 -7.99 11.65 -16.70
N LEU A 55 -6.67 11.44 -16.69
CA LEU A 55 -5.67 12.47 -16.38
C LEU A 55 -5.73 13.68 -17.34
N GLU A 56 -6.05 13.44 -18.61
CA GLU A 56 -6.21 14.51 -19.61
C GLU A 56 -7.52 15.28 -19.39
N MET A 57 -8.60 14.57 -19.07
CA MET A 57 -9.94 15.15 -18.92
C MET A 57 -10.19 15.83 -17.58
N SER A 58 -9.63 15.31 -16.48
CA SER A 58 -9.85 15.81 -15.11
C SER A 58 -8.69 16.69 -14.64
N ALA A 59 -8.78 17.98 -14.96
CA ALA A 59 -7.75 18.95 -14.58
C ALA A 59 -7.53 19.01 -13.06
N GLU A 60 -8.60 18.87 -12.27
CA GLU A 60 -8.53 18.88 -10.79
C GLU A 60 -7.77 17.68 -10.22
N LEU A 61 -8.05 16.48 -10.72
CA LEU A 61 -7.41 15.25 -10.25
C LEU A 61 -5.94 15.21 -10.65
N ARG A 62 -5.62 15.58 -11.91
CA ARG A 62 -4.24 15.75 -12.37
C ARG A 62 -3.49 16.78 -11.53
N ALA A 63 -4.11 17.92 -11.25
CA ALA A 63 -3.49 18.94 -10.41
C ALA A 63 -3.31 18.47 -8.95
N SER A 64 -4.26 17.69 -8.40
CA SER A 64 -4.12 17.07 -7.09
C SER A 64 -2.98 16.07 -7.04
N TRP A 65 -2.85 15.22 -8.06
CA TRP A 65 -1.75 14.27 -8.18
C TRP A 65 -0.41 15.00 -8.29
N LEU A 66 -0.29 15.98 -9.19
CA LEU A 66 0.94 16.73 -9.39
C LEU A 66 1.36 17.50 -8.13
N ARG A 67 0.42 18.16 -7.44
CA ARG A 67 0.71 18.81 -6.16
C ARG A 67 1.24 17.82 -5.14
N PHE A 68 0.64 16.64 -5.05
CA PHE A 68 1.07 15.60 -4.11
C PHE A 68 2.45 15.04 -4.46
N SER A 69 2.71 14.76 -5.75
CA SER A 69 4.03 14.36 -6.25
C SER A 69 5.10 15.38 -5.89
N VAL A 70 4.82 16.68 -6.08
CA VAL A 70 5.74 17.77 -5.71
C VAL A 70 5.92 17.85 -4.20
N THR A 71 4.87 17.71 -3.40
CA THR A 71 4.98 17.67 -1.93
C THR A 71 5.92 16.55 -1.47
N GLY A 72 5.84 15.36 -2.06
CA GLY A 72 6.76 14.26 -1.75
C GLY A 72 8.21 14.58 -2.13
N ILE A 73 8.45 15.19 -3.30
CA ILE A 73 9.80 15.63 -3.71
C ILE A 73 10.36 16.68 -2.75
N VAL A 74 9.56 17.66 -2.34
CA VAL A 74 9.96 18.67 -1.35
C VAL A 74 10.31 18.00 -0.01
N LEU A 75 9.48 17.07 0.45
CA LEU A 75 9.73 16.30 1.68
C LEU A 75 11.04 15.51 1.60
N ILE A 76 11.32 14.86 0.47
CA ILE A 76 12.56 14.13 0.22
C ILE A 76 13.75 15.09 0.19
N ALA A 77 13.63 16.24 -0.46
CA ALA A 77 14.69 17.23 -0.54
C ALA A 77 15.04 17.78 0.86
N LEU A 78 14.04 18.16 1.66
CA LEU A 78 14.24 18.63 3.04
C LEU A 78 14.90 17.55 3.91
N SER A 79 14.45 16.31 3.79
CA SER A 79 15.03 15.18 4.52
C SER A 79 16.46 14.89 4.06
N THR A 80 16.74 15.03 2.77
CA THR A 80 18.09 14.86 2.20
C THR A 80 19.04 15.93 2.73
N VAL A 81 18.59 17.18 2.86
CA VAL A 81 19.40 18.25 3.49
C VAL A 81 19.73 17.90 4.93
N ALA A 82 18.74 17.44 5.72
CA ALA A 82 18.97 17.01 7.10
C ALA A 82 19.94 15.83 7.20
N VAL A 83 19.76 14.80 6.36
CA VAL A 83 20.64 13.63 6.28
C VAL A 83 22.05 14.03 5.87
N THR A 84 22.19 14.90 4.87
CA THR A 84 23.50 15.39 4.40
C THR A 84 24.21 16.21 5.47
N ALA A 85 23.48 17.05 6.20
CA ALA A 85 24.03 17.85 7.29
C ALA A 85 24.51 16.98 8.46
N TYR A 86 23.81 15.88 8.76
CA TYR A 86 24.13 15.01 9.90
C TYR A 86 25.12 13.89 9.56
N PHE A 87 24.93 13.19 8.44
CA PHE A 87 25.72 12.02 8.03
C PHE A 87 26.72 12.31 6.91
N GLY A 88 26.75 13.54 6.38
CA GLY A 88 27.58 13.93 5.26
C GLY A 88 27.01 13.57 3.88
N ILE A 89 27.63 14.13 2.84
CA ILE A 89 27.14 14.01 1.46
C ILE A 89 27.16 12.58 0.92
N GLY A 90 28.07 11.74 1.43
CA GLY A 90 28.19 10.33 1.03
C GLY A 90 26.96 9.49 1.41
N GLN A 91 26.24 9.88 2.47
CA GLN A 91 24.99 9.24 2.89
C GLN A 91 23.76 9.99 2.35
N GLY A 92 23.87 11.32 2.23
CA GLY A 92 22.83 12.18 1.66
C GLY A 92 22.46 11.83 0.22
N ILE A 93 23.45 11.67 -0.67
CA ILE A 93 23.19 11.38 -2.09
C ILE A 93 22.46 10.05 -2.30
N PRO A 94 22.94 8.91 -1.76
CA PRO A 94 22.23 7.63 -1.91
C PRO A 94 20.82 7.65 -1.30
N PHE A 95 20.64 8.30 -0.15
CA PHE A 95 19.33 8.49 0.46
C PHE A 95 18.37 9.24 -0.48
N ALA A 96 18.84 10.34 -1.09
CA ALA A 96 18.04 11.12 -2.03
C ALA A 96 17.68 10.30 -3.27
N LEU A 97 18.66 9.64 -3.89
CA LEU A 97 18.47 8.87 -5.12
C LEU A 97 17.47 7.73 -4.92
N THR A 98 17.64 6.94 -3.87
CA THR A 98 16.73 5.83 -3.56
C THR A 98 15.33 6.31 -3.20
N SER A 99 15.21 7.41 -2.43
CA SER A 99 13.92 8.00 -2.08
C SER A 99 13.19 8.59 -3.30
N VAL A 100 13.89 9.33 -4.16
CA VAL A 100 13.32 9.90 -5.39
C VAL A 100 12.92 8.81 -6.37
N LEU A 101 13.76 7.78 -6.55
CA LEU A 101 13.44 6.64 -7.41
C LEU A 101 12.18 5.94 -6.92
N TRP A 102 12.11 5.62 -5.63
CA TRP A 102 10.95 4.96 -5.04
C TRP A 102 9.69 5.82 -5.11
N TRP A 103 9.79 7.11 -4.81
CA TRP A 103 8.68 8.04 -4.96
C TRP A 103 8.19 8.15 -6.41
N GLY A 104 9.11 8.11 -7.38
CA GLY A 104 8.77 8.04 -8.79
C GLY A 104 7.95 6.80 -9.14
N ILE A 105 8.34 5.62 -8.60
CA ILE A 105 7.60 4.36 -8.78
C ILE A 105 6.19 4.48 -8.18
N LEU A 106 6.08 4.99 -6.94
CA LEU A 106 4.79 5.20 -6.27
C LEU A 106 3.88 6.14 -7.06
N MET A 107 4.39 7.31 -7.48
CA MET A 107 3.59 8.29 -8.22
C MET A 107 3.22 7.81 -9.62
N PHE A 108 4.08 7.02 -10.25
CA PHE A 108 3.79 6.36 -11.53
C PHE A 108 2.68 5.33 -11.37
N ASP A 109 2.77 4.45 -10.38
CA ASP A 109 1.75 3.44 -10.08
C ASP A 109 0.40 4.09 -9.71
N LEU A 110 0.43 5.15 -8.89
CA LEU A 110 -0.74 5.95 -8.54
C LEU A 110 -1.38 6.58 -9.77
N ALA A 111 -0.59 7.24 -10.62
CA ALA A 111 -1.05 7.84 -11.88
C ALA A 111 -1.73 6.79 -12.77
N MET A 112 -1.17 5.59 -12.76
CA MET A 112 -1.65 4.45 -13.52
C MET A 112 -2.99 3.88 -13.09
N HIS A 113 -3.39 4.14 -11.86
CA HIS A 113 -4.63 3.64 -11.29
C HIS A 113 -5.61 4.74 -10.91
N LEU A 114 -5.37 5.99 -11.31
CA LEU A 114 -6.30 7.11 -11.09
C LEU A 114 -7.70 6.82 -11.65
N GLY A 115 -7.80 6.09 -12.77
CA GLY A 115 -9.08 5.68 -13.33
C GLY A 115 -9.92 4.75 -12.44
N LEU A 116 -9.32 4.19 -11.39
CA LEU A 116 -9.98 3.34 -10.40
C LEU A 116 -10.34 4.09 -9.10
N MET A 117 -10.09 5.39 -9.01
CA MET A 117 -10.46 6.24 -7.87
C MET A 117 -11.95 6.60 -7.87
N VAL A 118 -12.77 5.56 -7.93
CA VAL A 118 -14.22 5.66 -7.88
C VAL A 118 -14.66 5.51 -6.42
N ASN A 119 -15.46 6.47 -5.96
CA ASN A 119 -16.11 6.40 -4.66
C ASN A 119 -17.09 5.22 -4.64
N LEU A 120 -17.08 4.47 -3.54
CA LEU A 120 -17.86 3.25 -3.40
C LEU A 120 -19.34 3.44 -3.10
N GLU A 121 -19.68 4.54 -2.44
CA GLU A 121 -21.04 4.90 -2.08
C GLU A 121 -21.72 5.64 -3.24
N SER A 122 -21.05 6.64 -3.83
CA SER A 122 -21.62 7.43 -4.93
C SER A 122 -21.41 6.82 -6.32
N GLY A 123 -20.40 5.97 -6.51
CA GLY A 123 -20.05 5.42 -7.83
C GLY A 123 -19.40 6.43 -8.79
N GLU A 124 -19.11 7.64 -8.31
CA GLU A 124 -18.49 8.72 -9.08
C GLU A 124 -16.97 8.72 -8.94
N LEU A 125 -16.28 9.22 -9.97
CA LEU A 125 -14.84 9.44 -9.92
C LEU A 125 -14.52 10.54 -8.90
N GLN A 126 -13.55 10.32 -8.02
CA GLN A 126 -13.08 11.37 -7.13
C GLN A 126 -12.32 12.45 -7.91
N GLN A 127 -12.62 13.72 -7.61
CA GLN A 127 -11.94 14.87 -8.20
C GLN A 127 -10.55 15.11 -7.61
N THR A 128 -10.23 14.51 -6.46
CA THR A 128 -8.93 14.62 -5.80
C THR A 128 -8.50 13.26 -5.27
N LEU A 129 -7.20 13.10 -4.99
CA LEU A 129 -6.65 11.85 -4.45
C LEU A 129 -7.31 11.39 -3.14
N GLY A 130 -7.92 12.30 -2.36
CA GLY A 130 -8.39 12.02 -1.02
C GLY A 130 -7.25 11.85 -0.01
N TRP A 131 -7.53 12.12 1.27
CA TRP A 131 -6.55 11.96 2.34
C TRP A 131 -6.11 10.51 2.60
N PRO A 132 -7.01 9.49 2.56
CA PRO A 132 -6.61 8.11 2.80
C PRO A 132 -5.54 7.62 1.82
N ASN A 133 -5.75 7.82 0.52
CA ASN A 133 -4.79 7.41 -0.50
C ASN A 133 -3.44 8.11 -0.33
N ARG A 134 -3.44 9.41 0.03
CA ARG A 134 -2.19 10.14 0.31
C ARG A 134 -1.43 9.55 1.48
N LEU A 135 -2.12 9.12 2.54
CA LEU A 135 -1.48 8.52 3.71
C LEU A 135 -0.94 7.11 3.39
N THR A 136 -1.64 6.34 2.57
CA THR A 136 -1.14 5.06 2.03
C THR A 136 0.14 5.23 1.23
N GLU A 137 0.19 6.23 0.34
CA GLU A 137 1.39 6.55 -0.45
C GLU A 137 2.57 7.03 0.41
N LEU A 138 2.29 7.87 1.41
CA LEU A 138 3.30 8.31 2.38
C LEU A 138 3.83 7.13 3.22
N ARG A 139 3.00 6.14 3.53
CA ARG A 139 3.42 4.90 4.19
C ARG A 139 4.32 4.06 3.28
N GLY A 140 3.99 3.99 1.98
CA GLY A 140 4.84 3.41 0.96
C GLY A 140 6.21 4.08 0.90
N LEU A 141 6.27 5.42 0.94
CA LEU A 141 7.53 6.16 0.99
C LEU A 141 8.30 5.89 2.30
N ALA A 142 7.59 5.84 3.43
CA ALA A 142 8.19 5.58 4.73
C ALA A 142 8.92 4.23 4.80
N ALA A 143 8.54 3.24 4.00
CA ALA A 143 9.25 1.96 3.93
C ALA A 143 10.74 2.14 3.58
N VAL A 144 11.07 2.97 2.58
CA VAL A 144 12.47 3.28 2.22
C VAL A 144 13.19 4.01 3.36
N TRP A 145 12.49 4.90 4.05
CA TRP A 145 13.08 5.65 5.16
C TRP A 145 13.33 4.78 6.39
N VAL A 146 12.47 3.78 6.64
CA VAL A 146 12.71 2.76 7.67
C VAL A 146 13.92 1.89 7.33
N ALA A 147 14.13 1.56 6.06
CA ALA A 147 15.33 0.84 5.63
C ALA A 147 16.61 1.66 5.85
N TRP A 148 16.60 2.96 5.51
CA TRP A 148 17.71 3.87 5.81
C TRP A 148 17.93 4.08 7.30
N GLY A 149 16.85 4.22 8.08
CA GLY A 149 16.93 4.30 9.53
C GLY A 149 17.61 3.07 10.13
N ALA A 150 17.33 1.87 9.60
CA ALA A 150 17.97 0.64 10.04
C ALA A 150 19.45 0.58 9.65
N HIS A 151 19.80 1.07 8.45
CA HIS A 151 21.19 1.20 8.02
C HIS A 151 22.00 2.11 8.95
N TRP A 152 21.44 3.24 9.39
CA TRP A 152 22.13 4.11 10.35
C TRP A 152 22.11 3.57 11.77
N ALA A 153 21.04 2.85 12.15
CA ALA A 153 20.95 2.20 13.45
C ALA A 153 21.98 1.07 13.61
N SER A 154 22.29 0.33 12.54
CA SER A 154 23.38 -0.67 12.57
C SER A 154 24.76 -0.02 12.74
N ALA A 155 24.91 1.26 12.41
CA ALA A 155 26.08 2.09 12.72
C ALA A 155 25.98 2.79 14.10
N GLY A 156 24.96 2.48 14.91
CA GLY A 156 24.77 3.02 16.26
C GLY A 156 23.88 4.27 16.35
N VAL A 157 23.33 4.77 15.25
CA VAL A 157 22.49 5.98 15.22
C VAL A 157 21.02 5.61 15.06
N TYR A 158 20.30 5.55 16.18
CA TYR A 158 18.91 5.08 16.22
C TYR A 158 17.86 6.18 15.97
N VAL A 159 18.22 7.46 16.15
CA VAL A 159 17.27 8.58 16.13
C VAL A 159 16.42 8.65 14.85
N PRO A 160 16.97 8.54 13.63
CA PRO A 160 16.15 8.58 12.42
C PRO A 160 15.13 7.44 12.34
N LEU A 161 15.53 6.22 12.74
CA LEU A 161 14.65 5.06 12.75
C LEU A 161 13.46 5.28 13.69
N VAL A 162 13.71 5.82 14.87
CA VAL A 162 12.70 6.17 15.87
C VAL A 162 11.74 7.24 15.34
N LEU A 163 12.27 8.29 14.69
CA LEU A 163 11.46 9.36 14.14
C LEU A 163 10.49 8.84 13.06
N VAL A 164 10.97 7.98 12.15
CA VAL A 164 10.12 7.41 11.10
C VAL A 164 9.04 6.50 11.69
N PHE A 165 9.39 5.66 12.67
CA PHE A 165 8.39 4.83 13.35
C PHE A 165 7.37 5.64 14.14
N GLY A 166 7.81 6.70 14.84
CA GLY A 166 6.92 7.60 15.57
C GLY A 166 5.93 8.32 14.66
N LEU A 167 6.41 8.84 13.51
CA LEU A 167 5.56 9.44 12.49
C LEU A 167 4.58 8.43 11.90
N ALA A 168 5.02 7.20 11.62
CA ALA A 168 4.14 6.16 11.08
C ALA A 168 3.06 5.72 12.07
N ALA A 169 3.38 5.61 13.37
CA ALA A 169 2.40 5.32 14.40
C ALA A 169 1.37 6.47 14.53
N PHE A 170 1.84 7.73 14.44
CA PHE A 170 0.96 8.89 14.47
C PHE A 170 0.04 8.97 13.25
N THR A 171 0.55 8.69 12.05
CA THR A 171 -0.27 8.69 10.83
C THR A 171 -1.32 7.57 10.81
N ASP A 172 -1.02 6.40 11.36
CA ASP A 172 -1.99 5.29 11.49
C ASP A 172 -3.16 5.65 12.42
N LEU A 173 -2.87 6.30 13.54
CA LEU A 173 -3.90 6.82 14.45
C LEU A 173 -4.77 7.90 13.77
N LEU A 174 -4.13 8.78 13.00
CA LEU A 174 -4.82 9.84 12.27
C LEU A 174 -5.70 9.26 11.15
N ASP A 175 -5.22 8.26 10.41
CA ASP A 175 -5.97 7.53 9.38
C ASP A 175 -7.22 6.89 9.97
N GLY A 176 -7.08 6.17 11.09
CA GLY A 176 -8.20 5.54 11.77
C GLY A 176 -9.26 6.55 12.22
N TRP A 177 -8.85 7.74 12.65
CA TRP A 177 -9.77 8.82 12.98
C TRP A 177 -10.45 9.43 11.75
N LEU A 178 -9.70 9.61 10.66
CA LEU A 178 -10.19 10.25 9.43
C LEU A 178 -11.15 9.36 8.64
N ALA A 179 -10.85 8.07 8.57
CA ALA A 179 -11.68 7.06 7.92
C ALA A 179 -13.08 6.97 8.55
N ARG A 180 -13.18 7.13 9.88
CA ARG A 180 -14.46 7.12 10.60
C ARG A 180 -15.34 8.34 10.32
N ARG A 181 -14.78 9.45 9.84
CA ARG A 181 -15.51 10.72 9.69
C ARG A 181 -15.86 11.10 8.27
N ARG A 182 -15.18 10.56 7.25
CA ARG A 182 -15.27 11.10 5.88
C ARG A 182 -15.97 10.23 4.83
N HIS A 183 -16.34 8.99 5.13
CA HIS A 183 -17.01 8.06 4.19
C HIS A 183 -16.35 7.99 2.78
N ALA A 184 -15.09 8.40 2.65
CA ALA A 184 -14.43 8.67 1.38
C ALA A 184 -13.55 7.48 0.94
N SER A 185 -14.05 6.26 1.12
CA SER A 185 -13.31 5.06 0.69
C SER A 185 -13.38 4.91 -0.83
N THR A 186 -12.23 4.69 -1.48
CA THR A 186 -12.15 4.40 -2.91
C THR A 186 -11.98 2.89 -3.15
N ARG A 187 -12.39 2.40 -4.32
CA ARG A 187 -12.13 1.01 -4.74
C ARG A 187 -10.64 0.71 -4.75
N TRP A 188 -9.85 1.61 -5.34
CA TRP A 188 -8.40 1.48 -5.42
C TRP A 188 -7.75 1.44 -4.04
N GLY A 189 -8.06 2.40 -3.15
CA GLY A 189 -7.51 2.43 -1.80
C GLY A 189 -7.76 1.13 -1.05
N ARG A 190 -8.98 0.56 -1.10
CA ARG A 190 -9.26 -0.73 -0.44
C ARG A 190 -8.41 -1.90 -0.94
N LEU A 191 -7.97 -1.89 -2.19
CA LEU A 191 -7.10 -2.93 -2.74
C LEU A 191 -5.62 -2.63 -2.46
N TYR A 192 -5.25 -1.35 -2.51
CA TYR A 192 -3.88 -0.89 -2.38
C TYR A 192 -3.38 -0.81 -0.94
N ASP A 193 -4.25 -0.41 -0.01
CA ASP A 193 -3.90 -0.23 1.41
C ASP A 193 -3.29 -1.52 2.01
N PRO A 194 -3.88 -2.73 1.85
CA PRO A 194 -3.28 -3.95 2.40
C PRO A 194 -1.91 -4.30 1.79
N PHE A 195 -1.66 -3.89 0.54
CA PHE A 195 -0.37 -4.10 -0.13
C PHE A 195 0.69 -3.17 0.47
N MET A 196 0.37 -1.88 0.58
CA MET A 196 1.30 -0.89 1.15
C MET A 196 1.53 -1.08 2.65
N ASP A 197 0.50 -1.45 3.41
CA ASP A 197 0.65 -1.85 4.81
C ASP A 197 1.55 -3.07 4.92
N GLY A 198 1.34 -4.07 4.06
CA GLY A 198 2.17 -5.26 4.03
C GLY A 198 3.62 -4.96 3.71
N LEU A 199 3.87 -4.09 2.73
CA LEU A 199 5.21 -3.61 2.39
C LEU A 199 5.85 -2.90 3.60
N PHE A 200 5.17 -1.92 4.17
CA PHE A 200 5.69 -1.14 5.29
C PHE A 200 6.01 -2.03 6.51
N PHE A 201 5.06 -2.87 6.94
CA PHE A 201 5.29 -3.75 8.10
C PHE A 201 6.34 -4.83 7.83
N SER A 202 6.46 -5.31 6.60
CA SER A 202 7.53 -6.26 6.24
C SER A 202 8.90 -5.58 6.30
N VAL A 203 9.05 -4.41 5.68
CA VAL A 203 10.31 -3.65 5.72
C VAL A 203 10.65 -3.25 7.16
N ALA A 204 9.67 -2.82 7.94
CA ALA A 204 9.84 -2.50 9.35
C ALA A 204 10.32 -3.70 10.18
N ALA A 205 9.68 -4.86 10.05
CA ALA A 205 10.07 -6.05 10.78
C ALA A 205 11.47 -6.53 10.38
N ILE A 206 11.80 -6.49 9.09
CA ILE A 206 13.13 -6.82 8.56
C ILE A 206 14.17 -5.83 9.11
N SER A 207 13.90 -4.53 9.05
CA SER A 207 14.77 -3.47 9.58
C SER A 207 15.08 -3.66 11.08
N LEU A 208 14.05 -3.92 11.90
CA LEU A 208 14.25 -4.19 13.33
C LEU A 208 15.00 -5.50 13.57
N ALA A 209 14.85 -6.49 12.69
CA ALA A 209 15.61 -7.74 12.79
C ALA A 209 17.08 -7.58 12.40
N VAL A 210 17.39 -6.77 11.39
CA VAL A 210 18.76 -6.44 10.99
C VAL A 210 19.51 -5.72 12.12
N VAL A 211 18.83 -4.86 12.86
CA VAL A 211 19.38 -4.13 14.02
C VAL A 211 19.38 -4.98 15.31
N GLY A 212 18.85 -6.21 15.27
CA GLY A 212 18.86 -7.15 16.40
C GLY A 212 17.79 -6.89 17.47
N ILE A 213 16.81 -6.01 17.20
CA ILE A 213 15.70 -5.71 18.12
C ILE A 213 14.62 -6.81 18.05
N LEU A 214 14.35 -7.32 16.85
CA LEU A 214 13.43 -8.43 16.61
C LEU A 214 14.19 -9.67 16.12
N PRO A 215 13.73 -10.89 16.41
CA PRO A 215 14.32 -12.10 15.86
C PRO A 215 13.96 -12.25 14.38
N GLN A 216 14.89 -12.81 13.59
CA GLN A 216 14.73 -12.99 12.14
C GLN A 216 13.49 -13.83 11.77
N TRP A 217 13.14 -14.83 12.58
CA TRP A 217 11.95 -15.66 12.33
C TRP A 217 10.66 -14.84 12.38
N LEU A 218 10.59 -13.81 13.22
CA LEU A 218 9.40 -12.96 13.34
C LEU A 218 9.28 -12.05 12.11
N ALA A 219 10.40 -11.50 11.62
CA ALA A 219 10.42 -10.74 10.37
C ALA A 219 10.00 -11.60 9.17
N ALA A 220 10.47 -12.85 9.11
CA ALA A 220 10.04 -13.81 8.09
C ALA A 220 8.54 -14.11 8.19
N LEU A 221 8.02 -14.33 9.40
CA LEU A 221 6.60 -14.59 9.64
C LEU A 221 5.72 -13.38 9.24
N VAL A 222 6.12 -12.16 9.59
CA VAL A 222 5.42 -10.94 9.17
C VAL A 222 5.37 -10.83 7.66
N THR A 223 6.53 -10.98 7.00
CA THR A 223 6.64 -10.91 5.53
C THR A 223 5.77 -11.97 4.87
N LEU A 224 5.87 -13.22 5.31
CA LEU A 224 5.08 -14.33 4.78
C LEU A 224 3.58 -14.10 4.98
N ARG A 225 3.18 -13.57 6.13
CA ARG A 225 1.78 -13.30 6.46
C ARG A 225 1.14 -12.31 5.47
N TYR A 226 1.87 -11.29 5.03
CA TYR A 226 1.36 -10.33 4.05
C TYR A 226 1.52 -10.80 2.61
N ALA A 227 2.56 -11.57 2.32
CA ALA A 227 2.79 -12.16 1.00
C ALA A 227 1.78 -13.27 0.66
N PHE A 228 1.42 -14.10 1.64
CA PHE A 228 0.61 -15.29 1.43
C PHE A 228 -0.77 -15.02 0.79
N PRO A 229 -1.58 -14.05 1.25
CA PRO A 229 -2.85 -13.72 0.60
C PRO A 229 -2.69 -13.24 -0.84
N ILE A 230 -1.61 -12.51 -1.15
CA ILE A 230 -1.33 -11.98 -2.49
C ILE A 230 -0.99 -13.14 -3.43
N PHE A 231 -0.02 -13.98 -3.04
CA PHE A 231 0.35 -15.15 -3.83
C PHE A 231 -0.79 -16.16 -3.96
N GLY A 232 -1.51 -16.44 -2.87
CA GLY A 232 -2.69 -17.31 -2.88
C GLY A 232 -3.79 -16.79 -3.80
N GLY A 233 -4.05 -15.48 -3.78
CA GLY A 233 -4.96 -14.79 -4.69
C GLY A 233 -4.58 -14.97 -6.16
N ILE A 234 -3.32 -14.71 -6.50
CA ILE A 234 -2.79 -14.84 -7.86
C ILE A 234 -2.82 -16.30 -8.31
N THR A 235 -2.34 -17.23 -7.49
CA THR A 235 -2.32 -18.67 -7.82
C THR A 235 -3.72 -19.22 -8.03
N PHE A 236 -4.66 -18.91 -7.15
CA PHE A 236 -6.04 -19.34 -7.30
C PHE A 236 -6.67 -18.76 -8.57
N LEU A 237 -6.38 -17.49 -8.87
CA LEU A 237 -6.83 -16.87 -10.10
C LEU A 237 -6.27 -17.55 -11.36
N LEU A 238 -4.97 -17.82 -11.40
CA LEU A 238 -4.32 -18.41 -12.57
C LEU A 238 -4.74 -19.87 -12.79
N ILE A 239 -4.90 -20.65 -11.72
CA ILE A 239 -5.25 -22.07 -11.81
C ILE A 239 -6.76 -22.27 -11.99
N ARG A 240 -7.58 -21.58 -11.19
CA ARG A 240 -9.03 -21.79 -11.14
C ARG A 240 -9.82 -20.81 -11.99
N ARG A 241 -9.19 -19.77 -12.55
CA ARG A 241 -9.88 -18.72 -13.34
C ARG A 241 -11.07 -18.14 -12.57
N ARG A 242 -10.91 -18.00 -11.25
CA ARG A 242 -11.89 -17.43 -10.32
C ARG A 242 -11.18 -16.49 -9.38
N THR A 243 -11.83 -15.41 -8.99
CA THR A 243 -11.30 -14.49 -7.97
C THR A 243 -11.61 -15.04 -6.58
N LEU A 244 -10.57 -15.19 -5.73
CA LEU A 244 -10.81 -15.44 -4.31
C LEU A 244 -11.54 -14.23 -3.72
N ARG A 245 -12.72 -14.47 -3.15
CA ARG A 245 -13.40 -13.44 -2.36
C ARG A 245 -12.70 -13.36 -1.00
N VAL A 246 -11.59 -12.64 -0.94
CA VAL A 246 -10.88 -12.37 0.31
C VAL A 246 -11.73 -11.41 1.15
N ARG A 247 -12.54 -11.96 2.04
CA ARG A 247 -13.34 -11.19 3.00
C ARG A 247 -12.51 -11.01 4.27
N HIS A 248 -12.48 -9.80 4.83
CA HIS A 248 -11.76 -9.54 6.09
C HIS A 248 -12.19 -10.54 7.18
N THR A 249 -11.20 -11.22 7.76
CA THR A 249 -11.41 -12.17 8.86
C THR A 249 -11.03 -11.52 10.19
N PRO A 250 -11.72 -11.86 11.30
CA PRO A 250 -11.36 -11.34 12.62
C PRO A 250 -9.93 -11.73 12.99
N TRP A 251 -9.50 -12.95 12.66
CA TRP A 251 -8.12 -13.41 12.81
C TRP A 251 -7.12 -12.60 11.98
N GLY A 252 -7.47 -12.24 10.74
CA GLY A 252 -6.65 -11.37 9.91
C GLY A 252 -6.46 -9.98 10.52
N ARG A 253 -7.53 -9.39 11.07
CA ARG A 253 -7.44 -8.09 11.77
C ARG A 253 -6.61 -8.18 13.05
N ALA A 254 -6.84 -9.20 13.87
CA ALA A 254 -6.07 -9.43 15.09
C ALA A 254 -4.58 -9.61 14.78
N SER A 255 -4.24 -10.33 13.70
CA SER A 255 -2.86 -10.50 13.25
C SER A 255 -2.23 -9.18 12.80
N SER A 256 -2.92 -8.36 12.00
CA SER A 256 -2.42 -7.02 11.64
C SER A 256 -2.17 -6.16 12.88
N ALA A 257 -3.12 -6.13 13.82
CA ALA A 257 -3.00 -5.34 15.03
C ALA A 257 -1.85 -5.83 15.92
N GLY A 258 -1.69 -7.14 16.09
CA GLY A 258 -0.59 -7.73 16.85
C GLY A 258 0.78 -7.43 16.24
N ILE A 259 0.90 -7.49 14.91
CA ILE A 259 2.13 -7.14 14.19
C ILE A 259 2.44 -5.66 14.38
N ALA A 260 1.47 -4.78 14.13
CA ALA A 260 1.64 -3.34 14.29
C ALA A 260 2.06 -2.99 15.71
N LEU A 261 1.36 -3.53 16.71
CA LEU A 261 1.68 -3.32 18.11
C LEU A 261 3.09 -3.82 18.45
N THR A 262 3.49 -5.00 17.97
CA THR A 262 4.83 -5.55 18.22
C THR A 262 5.93 -4.70 17.60
N VAL A 263 5.77 -4.31 16.33
CA VAL A 263 6.73 -3.48 15.61
C VAL A 263 6.87 -2.11 16.29
N PHE A 264 5.75 -1.45 16.59
CA PHE A 264 5.79 -0.14 17.23
C PHE A 264 6.27 -0.19 18.67
N ALA A 265 5.87 -1.20 19.46
CA ALA A 265 6.36 -1.37 20.83
C ALA A 265 7.86 -1.68 20.85
N ALA A 266 8.35 -2.51 19.92
CA ALA A 266 9.78 -2.79 19.78
C ALA A 266 10.57 -1.54 19.39
N ALA A 267 10.06 -0.76 18.43
CA ALA A 267 10.67 0.50 18.02
C ALA A 267 10.70 1.53 19.16
N LEU A 268 9.60 1.67 19.90
CA LEU A 268 9.51 2.58 21.05
C LEU A 268 10.42 2.15 22.20
N ALA A 269 10.48 0.85 22.49
CA ALA A 269 11.37 0.34 23.53
C ALA A 269 12.84 0.57 23.17
N ALA A 270 13.22 0.37 21.91
CA ALA A 270 14.55 0.71 21.41
C ALA A 270 14.85 2.21 21.52
N ALA A 271 13.87 3.08 21.24
CA ALA A 271 14.02 4.52 21.37
C ALA A 271 14.27 4.98 22.82
N LEU A 272 13.58 4.37 23.76
CA LEU A 272 13.60 4.74 25.18
C LEU A 272 14.67 3.97 25.98
N GLY A 273 15.43 3.09 25.34
CA GLY A 273 16.39 2.21 26.02
C GLY A 273 15.75 1.22 26.99
N LEU A 274 14.47 0.88 26.78
CA LEU A 274 13.71 -0.04 27.62
C LEU A 274 14.03 -1.50 27.26
N PRO A 275 14.07 -2.42 28.24
CA PRO A 275 14.37 -3.83 27.98
C PRO A 275 13.19 -4.55 27.33
N PHE A 276 13.02 -4.38 26.01
CA PHE A 276 11.95 -5.03 25.23
C PHE A 276 11.95 -6.56 25.39
N GLN A 277 13.12 -7.16 25.62
CA GLN A 277 13.29 -8.60 25.79
C GLN A 277 12.44 -9.20 26.93
N ALA A 278 12.11 -8.42 27.96
CA ALA A 278 11.25 -8.89 29.05
C ALA A 278 9.79 -9.07 28.60
N LEU A 279 9.31 -8.24 27.68
CA LEU A 279 7.94 -8.29 27.14
C LEU A 279 7.87 -9.05 25.80
N ALA A 280 9.00 -9.23 25.14
CA ALA A 280 9.13 -9.85 23.83
C ALA A 280 8.41 -11.22 23.72
N PRO A 281 8.52 -12.17 24.68
CA PRO A 281 7.82 -13.44 24.57
C PRO A 281 6.30 -13.30 24.44
N PHE A 282 5.69 -12.33 25.13
CA PHE A 282 4.25 -12.07 25.05
C PHE A 282 3.86 -11.55 23.66
N PHE A 283 4.60 -10.56 23.13
CA PHE A 283 4.36 -10.04 21.78
C PHE A 283 4.55 -11.10 20.71
N TYR A 284 5.61 -11.92 20.83
CA TYR A 284 5.93 -12.96 19.87
C TYR A 284 4.88 -14.07 19.86
N ALA A 285 4.42 -14.48 21.05
CA ALA A 285 3.32 -15.44 21.17
C ALA A 285 2.03 -14.88 20.56
N ALA A 286 1.67 -13.62 20.86
CA ALA A 286 0.49 -12.98 20.31
C ALA A 286 0.53 -12.92 18.77
N VAL A 287 1.66 -12.49 18.18
CA VAL A 287 1.83 -12.47 16.72
C VAL A 287 1.80 -13.88 16.13
N GLY A 288 2.49 -14.84 16.75
CA GLY A 288 2.51 -16.23 16.28
C GLY A 288 1.12 -16.86 16.25
N ILE A 289 0.37 -16.74 17.35
CA ILE A 289 -1.01 -17.28 17.48
C ILE A 289 -1.95 -16.61 16.47
N THR A 290 -1.92 -15.28 16.39
CA THR A 290 -2.84 -14.54 15.50
C THR A 290 -2.50 -14.75 14.03
N ALA A 291 -1.22 -14.82 13.66
CA ALA A 291 -0.79 -15.11 12.29
C ALA A 291 -1.14 -16.55 11.88
N LEU A 292 -0.94 -17.52 12.76
CA LEU A 292 -1.36 -18.91 12.52
C LEU A 292 -2.87 -19.01 12.35
N GLY A 293 -3.65 -18.39 13.24
CA GLY A 293 -5.11 -18.34 13.12
C GLY A 293 -5.57 -17.70 11.82
N ALA A 294 -4.91 -16.62 11.38
CA ALA A 294 -5.19 -15.98 10.10
C ALA A 294 -4.87 -16.91 8.92
N PHE A 295 -3.71 -17.57 8.95
CA PHE A 295 -3.28 -18.52 7.92
C PHE A 295 -4.25 -19.69 7.78
N VAL A 296 -4.60 -20.35 8.89
CA VAL A 296 -5.58 -21.45 8.94
C VAL A 296 -6.93 -20.99 8.39
N THR A 297 -7.39 -19.80 8.79
CA THR A 297 -8.68 -19.27 8.31
C THR A 297 -8.66 -19.04 6.79
N ILE A 298 -7.56 -18.52 6.24
CA ILE A 298 -7.42 -18.30 4.80
C ILE A 298 -7.41 -19.64 4.06
N LEU A 299 -6.68 -20.65 4.57
CA LEU A 299 -6.66 -21.99 3.99
C LEU A 299 -8.04 -22.64 3.96
N ILE A 300 -8.74 -22.68 5.11
CA ILE A 300 -10.08 -23.27 5.21
C ILE A 300 -11.03 -22.59 4.22
N ARG A 301 -11.03 -21.26 4.16
CA ARG A 301 -11.88 -20.53 3.21
C ARG A 301 -11.48 -20.71 1.76
N GLY A 302 -10.19 -20.92 1.49
CA GLY A 302 -9.71 -21.30 0.17
C GLY A 302 -10.24 -22.67 -0.24
N ILE A 303 -10.28 -23.62 0.68
CA ILE A 303 -10.85 -24.96 0.48
C ILE A 303 -12.37 -24.90 0.29
N GLU A 304 -13.09 -24.11 1.10
CA GLU A 304 -14.56 -23.93 0.95
C GLU A 304 -14.96 -23.30 -0.40
N GLN A 305 -14.02 -22.64 -1.10
CA GLN A 305 -14.25 -22.02 -2.41
C GLN A 305 -13.87 -22.94 -3.60
N ILE A 306 -13.30 -24.12 -3.32
CA ILE A 306 -12.98 -25.18 -4.29
C ILE A 306 -14.23 -26.03 -4.54
#